data_AF-A0A0Q6P5E3-F1
#
_entry.id   AF-A0A0Q6P5E3-F1
#
_cell.length_a   1.000
_cell.length_b   1.000
_cell.length_c   1.000
_cell.angle_alpha   90.00
_cell.angle_beta   90.00
_cell.angle_gamma   90.00
#
_symmetry.space_group_name_H-M   'P 1'
#
loop_
_entity.id
_entity.type
_entity.pdbx_description
1 polymer ?
#
loop_
_entity_poly.entity_id
_entity_poly.type
_entity_poly.pdbx_seq_one_letter_code
_entity_poly.pdbx_strand_id
1 'polypeptide(L)'
;MMLYRQLRLAPVRAADASPSQQRLAEERRAREARIRRAAQHPLPASNLTVRPFHAPRPRPMQPLLLPAAEAWPDYREPAPYDTMEFSARYLVAAPSARPLTAREIIDEVVAKHRVSRVELSGSSRRAPVTAARREASWRIRHEVLVNGRQISLPEIARHLGGRDHTTVLYNIRRYAAELEARALSGDTARPAQQAGAR
;
A
#
# COMPACT_ATOMS: atom_id res chain seq x y z
N MET A 1 -31.08 -13.71 14.99
CA MET A 1 -29.79 -14.41 15.10
C MET A 1 -29.57 -15.28 13.86
N MET A 2 -29.20 -14.68 12.72
CA MET A 2 -28.96 -15.44 11.49
C MET A 2 -27.50 -15.92 11.44
N LEU A 3 -27.33 -17.24 11.51
CA LEU A 3 -26.08 -17.96 11.35
C LEU A 3 -25.60 -17.85 9.89
N TYR A 4 -24.52 -17.11 9.66
CA TYR A 4 -23.79 -17.16 8.40
C TYR A 4 -23.06 -18.51 8.28
N ARG A 5 -23.66 -19.41 7.52
CA ARG A 5 -23.07 -20.70 7.10
C ARG A 5 -21.80 -20.40 6.31
N GLN A 6 -20.64 -20.66 6.92
CA GLN A 6 -19.35 -20.64 6.25
C GLN A 6 -19.38 -21.59 5.05
N LEU A 7 -19.48 -21.04 3.84
CA LEU A 7 -19.22 -21.78 2.62
C LEU A 7 -17.72 -22.08 2.58
N ARG A 8 -17.30 -23.21 3.17
CA ARG A 8 -16.05 -23.87 2.82
C ARG A 8 -16.16 -24.26 1.35
N LEU A 9 -15.59 -23.44 0.47
CA LEU A 9 -15.43 -23.78 -0.94
C LEU A 9 -14.72 -25.14 -1.00
N ALA A 10 -15.41 -26.15 -1.51
CA ALA A 10 -14.81 -27.45 -1.77
C ALA A 10 -13.61 -27.25 -2.71
N PRO A 11 -12.51 -28.02 -2.53
CA PRO A 11 -11.41 -27.97 -3.48
C PRO A 11 -11.96 -28.24 -4.88
N VAL A 12 -11.64 -27.35 -5.83
CA VAL A 12 -11.99 -27.51 -7.25
C VAL A 12 -11.51 -28.90 -7.67
N ARG A 13 -12.43 -29.76 -8.13
CA ARG A 13 -12.06 -31.09 -8.64
C ARG A 13 -11.05 -30.87 -9.76
N ALA A 14 -9.98 -31.68 -9.78
CA ALA A 14 -8.87 -31.50 -10.73
C ALA A 14 -9.33 -31.46 -12.21
N ALA A 15 -10.47 -32.08 -12.53
CA ALA A 15 -11.09 -32.08 -13.86
C ALA A 15 -11.69 -30.71 -14.26
N ASP A 16 -12.09 -29.87 -13.30
CA ASP A 16 -12.78 -28.59 -13.54
C ASP A 16 -11.83 -27.38 -13.44
N ALA A 17 -10.53 -27.62 -13.24
CA ALA A 17 -9.54 -26.57 -13.03
C ALA A 17 -9.23 -25.82 -14.33
N SER A 18 -9.32 -24.48 -14.30
CA SER A 18 -8.92 -23.60 -15.40
C SER A 18 -7.43 -23.81 -15.77
N PRO A 19 -7.01 -23.59 -17.03
CA PRO A 19 -5.59 -23.69 -17.42
C PRO A 19 -4.62 -22.84 -16.58
N SER A 20 -5.08 -21.73 -15.99
CA SER A 20 -4.29 -20.93 -15.05
C SER A 20 -4.13 -21.61 -13.68
N GLN A 21 -5.19 -22.26 -13.19
CA GLN A 21 -5.19 -23.00 -11.93
C GLN A 21 -4.35 -24.27 -12.02
N GLN A 22 -4.35 -24.94 -13.18
CA GLN A 22 -3.48 -26.08 -13.46
C GLN A 22 -1.99 -25.66 -13.40
N ARG A 23 -1.60 -24.57 -14.06
CA ARG A 23 -0.23 -24.02 -14.00
C ARG A 23 0.21 -23.67 -12.58
N LEU A 24 -0.66 -23.02 -11.79
CA LEU A 24 -0.36 -22.69 -10.39
C LEU A 24 -0.23 -23.95 -9.51
N ALA A 25 -1.02 -24.99 -9.79
CA ALA A 25 -0.92 -26.27 -9.09
C ALA A 25 0.38 -27.01 -9.47
N GLU A 26 0.78 -26.97 -10.74
CA GLU A 26 2.05 -27.51 -11.23
C GLU A 26 3.26 -26.78 -10.62
N GLU A 27 3.24 -25.44 -10.59
CA GLU A 27 4.28 -24.63 -9.94
C GLU A 27 4.39 -24.96 -8.45
N ARG A 28 3.26 -25.14 -7.77
CA ARG A 28 3.22 -25.54 -6.36
C ARG A 28 3.84 -26.92 -6.16
N ARG A 29 3.43 -27.92 -6.97
CA ARG A 29 4.01 -29.28 -6.93
C ARG A 29 5.52 -29.25 -7.20
N ALA A 30 5.96 -28.49 -8.20
CA ALA A 30 7.37 -28.33 -8.53
C ALA A 30 8.17 -27.64 -7.42
N ARG A 31 7.55 -26.69 -6.70
CA ARG A 31 8.15 -26.06 -5.52
C ARG A 31 8.24 -27.02 -4.34
N GLU A 32 7.17 -27.76 -4.04
CA GLU A 32 7.15 -28.76 -2.97
C GLU A 32 8.15 -29.89 -3.24
N ALA A 33 8.27 -30.34 -4.49
CA ALA A 33 9.29 -31.31 -4.90
C ALA A 33 10.71 -30.79 -4.67
N ARG A 34 10.98 -29.50 -4.98
CA ARG A 34 12.27 -28.85 -4.69
C ARG A 34 12.55 -28.79 -3.19
N ILE A 35 11.57 -28.39 -2.38
CA ILE A 35 11.70 -28.33 -0.91
C ILE A 35 11.95 -29.74 -0.36
N ARG A 36 11.19 -30.74 -0.79
CA ARG A 36 11.34 -32.14 -0.37
C ARG A 36 12.72 -32.69 -0.77
N ARG A 37 13.20 -32.40 -1.97
CA ARG A 37 14.54 -32.77 -2.44
C ARG A 37 15.64 -32.09 -1.62
N ALA A 38 15.50 -30.80 -1.33
CA ALA A 38 16.44 -30.07 -0.47
C ALA A 38 16.45 -30.59 0.97
N ALA A 39 15.30 -31.08 1.46
CA ALA A 39 15.21 -31.73 2.78
C ALA A 39 15.87 -33.12 2.79
N GLN A 40 15.75 -33.89 1.70
CA GLN A 40 16.42 -35.20 1.55
C GLN A 40 17.93 -35.08 1.34
N HIS A 41 18.37 -33.99 0.71
CA HIS A 41 19.78 -33.70 0.44
C HIS A 41 20.15 -32.33 1.01
N PRO A 42 20.34 -32.24 2.35
CA PRO A 42 20.77 -31.00 2.96
C PRO A 42 22.14 -30.59 2.39
N LEU A 43 22.32 -29.28 2.21
CA LEU A 43 23.62 -28.74 1.81
C LEU A 43 24.69 -29.12 2.85
N PRO A 44 25.95 -29.36 2.43
CA PRO A 44 27.02 -29.60 3.38
C PRO A 44 27.11 -28.42 4.34
N ALA A 45 27.39 -28.73 5.62
CA ALA A 45 27.56 -27.69 6.64
C ALA A 45 28.59 -26.67 6.15
N SER A 46 28.21 -25.39 6.13
CA SER A 46 29.13 -24.32 5.73
C SER A 46 30.32 -24.33 6.67
N ASN A 47 31.54 -24.26 6.13
CA ASN A 47 32.78 -24.16 6.89
C ASN A 47 33.02 -22.77 7.51
N LEU A 48 32.03 -21.87 7.45
CA LEU A 48 32.13 -20.55 8.07
C LEU A 48 32.22 -20.69 9.59
N THR A 49 33.40 -20.43 10.15
CA THR A 49 33.57 -20.28 11.59
C THR A 49 32.87 -19.00 12.04
N VAL A 50 31.66 -19.13 12.59
CA VAL A 50 30.98 -18.02 13.25
C VAL A 50 31.75 -17.70 14.53
N ARG A 51 32.51 -16.58 14.52
CA ARG A 51 33.11 -16.07 15.76
C ARG A 51 31.98 -15.48 16.61
N PRO A 52 31.74 -16.00 17.83
CA PRO A 52 30.70 -15.44 18.68
C PRO A 52 31.03 -13.98 18.97
N PHE A 53 30.03 -13.11 18.82
CA PHE A 53 30.18 -11.71 19.18
C PHE A 53 30.30 -11.60 20.71
N HIS A 54 31.51 -11.32 21.20
CA HIS A 54 31.72 -10.93 22.59
C HIS A 54 31.57 -9.42 22.69
N ALA A 55 30.40 -8.96 23.15
CA ALA A 55 30.22 -7.57 23.51
C ALA A 55 31.25 -7.20 24.59
N PRO A 56 31.96 -6.06 24.46
CA PRO A 56 32.81 -5.57 25.55
C PRO A 56 31.94 -5.36 26.79
N ARG A 57 32.47 -5.68 27.98
CA ARG A 57 31.75 -5.40 29.24
C ARG A 57 31.34 -3.92 29.26
N PRO A 58 30.07 -3.59 29.57
CA PRO A 58 29.67 -2.20 29.69
C PRO A 58 30.56 -1.54 30.74
N ARG A 59 31.14 -0.39 30.40
CA ARG A 59 31.85 0.41 31.41
C ARG A 59 30.84 0.76 32.51
N PRO A 60 31.22 0.68 33.80
CA PRO A 60 30.35 1.18 34.86
C PRO A 60 30.04 2.65 34.53
N MET A 61 28.77 2.96 34.34
CA MET A 61 28.34 4.34 34.12
C MET A 61 28.82 5.14 35.34
N GLN A 62 29.62 6.17 35.10
CA GLN A 62 29.75 7.21 36.10
C GLN A 62 28.33 7.75 36.34
N PRO A 63 27.86 7.84 37.59
CA PRO A 63 26.57 8.46 37.85
C PRO A 63 26.66 9.87 37.29
N LEU A 64 25.94 10.11 36.19
CA LEU A 64 25.73 11.44 35.68
C LEU A 64 25.03 12.16 36.84
N LEU A 65 25.70 13.16 37.42
CA LEU A 65 25.08 14.05 38.39
C LEU A 65 24.03 14.86 37.61
N LEU A 66 22.89 14.23 37.31
CA LEU A 66 21.76 14.92 36.73
C LEU A 66 21.41 16.02 37.74
N PRO A 67 21.33 17.29 37.31
CA PRO A 67 20.79 18.32 38.19
C PRO A 67 19.45 17.80 38.72
N ALA A 68 19.25 17.95 40.03
CA ALA A 68 18.06 17.49 40.73
C ALA A 68 16.84 17.79 39.87
N ALA A 69 16.09 16.74 39.54
CA ALA A 69 14.99 16.73 38.59
C ALA A 69 14.26 18.08 38.61
N GLU A 70 14.52 18.90 37.60
CA GLU A 70 13.74 20.09 37.35
C GLU A 70 12.31 19.57 37.23
N ALA A 71 11.50 19.83 38.26
CA ALA A 71 10.17 19.28 38.38
C ALA A 71 9.48 19.62 37.07
N TRP A 72 9.15 18.58 36.30
CA TRP A 72 8.48 18.80 35.02
C TRP A 72 7.27 19.68 35.33
N PRO A 73 7.13 20.84 34.67
CA PRO A 73 5.98 21.69 34.91
C PRO A 73 4.74 20.82 34.78
N ASP A 74 3.78 20.95 35.72
CA ASP A 74 2.55 20.14 35.79
C ASP A 74 1.89 20.13 34.41
N TYR A 75 2.20 19.10 33.61
CA TYR A 75 1.86 19.04 32.21
C TYR A 75 0.41 18.62 32.16
N ARG A 76 -0.49 19.58 32.36
CA ARG A 76 -1.89 19.40 32.03
C ARG A 76 -1.97 19.38 30.51
N GLU A 77 -2.17 18.18 29.98
CA GLU A 77 -2.49 17.97 28.57
C GLU A 77 -3.63 18.94 28.21
N PRO A 78 -3.41 19.93 27.31
CA PRO A 78 -4.51 20.80 26.90
C PRO A 78 -5.54 19.90 26.22
N ALA A 79 -6.77 19.90 26.75
CA ALA A 79 -7.84 19.06 26.25
C ALA A 79 -7.93 19.20 24.72
N PRO A 80 -7.86 18.12 23.92
CA PRO A 80 -7.71 18.17 22.46
C PRO A 80 -8.85 18.83 21.68
N TYR A 81 -9.84 19.40 22.35
CA TYR A 81 -11.11 19.85 21.76
C TYR A 81 -11.34 21.37 21.87
N ASP A 82 -10.47 22.11 22.57
CA ASP A 82 -10.69 23.55 22.84
C ASP A 82 -10.15 24.49 21.73
N THR A 83 -9.58 23.93 20.66
CA THR A 83 -9.18 24.65 19.44
C THR A 83 -10.02 24.28 18.23
N MET A 84 -11.26 23.86 18.46
CA MET A 84 -12.25 23.67 17.40
C MET A 84 -13.21 24.87 17.32
N GLU A 85 -12.67 26.10 17.25
CA GLU A 85 -13.36 27.17 16.55
C GLU A 85 -13.31 26.88 15.05
N PHE A 86 -14.12 25.90 14.64
CA PHE A 86 -14.44 25.65 13.24
C PHE A 86 -15.32 26.80 12.77
N SER A 87 -14.71 27.95 12.48
CA SER A 87 -15.43 29.15 12.07
C SER A 87 -16.33 28.79 10.89
N ALA A 88 -17.62 29.12 11.01
CA ALA A 88 -18.67 28.89 10.02
C ALA A 88 -18.36 29.47 8.63
N ARG A 89 -17.28 30.25 8.51
CA ARG A 89 -16.74 30.79 7.26
C ARG A 89 -16.15 29.71 6.32
N TYR A 90 -15.73 28.55 6.83
CA TYR A 90 -15.28 27.43 5.99
C TYR A 90 -16.40 26.48 5.54
N LEU A 91 -17.64 26.69 6.00
CA LEU A 91 -18.83 25.99 5.51
C LEU A 91 -19.42 26.66 4.26
N VAL A 92 -18.58 27.27 3.42
CA VAL A 92 -19.00 27.56 2.04
C VAL A 92 -19.00 26.22 1.33
N ALA A 93 -20.20 25.65 1.22
CA ALA A 93 -20.49 24.42 0.52
C ALA A 93 -19.88 24.46 -0.89
N ALA A 94 -18.70 23.85 -1.03
CA ALA A 94 -18.22 23.40 -2.32
C ALA A 94 -19.29 22.47 -2.90
N PRO A 95 -19.55 22.50 -4.22
CA PRO A 95 -20.50 21.58 -4.83
C PRO A 95 -20.15 20.18 -4.36
N SER A 96 -21.14 19.44 -3.85
CA SER A 96 -20.98 18.10 -3.31
C SER A 96 -20.54 17.16 -4.44
N ALA A 97 -19.25 17.21 -4.75
CA ALA A 97 -18.60 16.26 -5.61
C ALA A 97 -18.82 14.90 -4.96
N ARG A 98 -19.67 14.11 -5.59
CA ARG A 98 -19.93 12.73 -5.19
C ARG A 98 -18.57 12.07 -4.91
N PRO A 99 -18.37 11.45 -3.74
CA PRO A 99 -17.10 10.79 -3.46
C PRO A 99 -16.85 9.77 -4.56
N LEU A 100 -15.76 9.96 -5.31
CA LEU A 100 -15.37 9.05 -6.37
C LEU A 100 -15.08 7.68 -5.73
N THR A 101 -15.61 6.64 -6.35
CA THR A 101 -15.31 5.27 -5.94
C THR A 101 -13.93 4.88 -6.44
N ALA A 102 -13.25 3.99 -5.73
CA ALA A 102 -11.95 3.47 -6.17
C ALA A 102 -11.99 2.85 -7.58
N ARG A 103 -13.17 2.37 -8.01
CA ARG A 103 -13.39 1.82 -9.34
C ARG A 103 -13.38 2.91 -10.43
N GLU A 104 -14.10 4.01 -10.20
CA GLU A 104 -14.14 5.15 -11.13
C GLU A 104 -12.74 5.73 -11.35
N ILE A 105 -11.97 5.90 -10.27
CA ILE A 105 -10.57 6.36 -10.34
C ILE A 105 -9.71 5.41 -11.18
N ILE A 106 -9.87 4.09 -11.00
CA ILE A 106 -9.12 3.10 -11.79
C ILE A 106 -9.46 3.24 -13.27
N ASP A 107 -10.74 3.38 -13.61
CA ASP A 107 -11.19 3.46 -15.00
C ASP A 107 -10.66 4.75 -15.68
N GLU A 108 -10.66 5.88 -14.98
CA GLU A 108 -10.05 7.13 -15.45
C GLU A 108 -8.53 7.00 -15.69
N VAL A 109 -7.81 6.38 -14.74
CA VAL A 109 -6.35 6.23 -14.82
C VAL A 109 -5.96 5.27 -15.96
N VAL A 110 -6.72 4.20 -16.14
CA VAL A 110 -6.57 3.24 -17.26
C VAL A 110 -6.73 3.97 -18.59
N ALA A 111 -7.76 4.81 -18.74
CA ALA A 111 -7.98 5.62 -19.93
C ALA A 111 -6.83 6.63 -20.17
N LYS A 112 -6.39 7.33 -19.12
CA LYS A 112 -5.31 8.33 -19.18
C LYS A 112 -3.98 7.74 -19.62
N HIS A 113 -3.59 6.59 -19.07
CA HIS A 113 -2.30 5.96 -19.35
C HIS A 113 -2.34 4.99 -20.54
N ARG A 114 -3.50 4.81 -21.19
CA ARG A 114 -3.71 3.85 -22.29
C ARG A 114 -3.25 2.44 -21.94
N VAL A 115 -3.53 2.02 -20.70
CA VAL A 115 -3.22 0.67 -20.20
C VAL A 115 -4.51 -0.09 -19.99
N SER A 116 -4.50 -1.42 -20.07
CA SER A 116 -5.69 -2.20 -19.74
C SER A 116 -5.84 -2.40 -18.22
N ARG A 117 -7.08 -2.58 -17.75
CA ARG A 117 -7.36 -2.91 -16.33
C ARG A 117 -6.69 -4.22 -15.91
N VAL A 118 -6.62 -5.18 -16.83
CA VAL A 118 -5.94 -6.47 -16.62
C VAL A 118 -4.43 -6.27 -16.44
N GLU A 119 -3.79 -5.38 -17.20
CA GLU A 119 -2.37 -5.07 -17.01
C GLU A 119 -2.10 -4.29 -15.72
N LEU A 120 -3.01 -3.38 -15.36
CA LEU A 120 -2.91 -2.61 -14.11
C LEU A 120 -2.91 -3.57 -12.90
N SER A 121 -3.83 -4.53 -12.87
CA SER A 121 -3.91 -5.56 -11.82
C SER A 121 -2.84 -6.66 -11.98
N GLY A 122 -2.41 -6.96 -13.21
CA GLY A 122 -1.42 -8.00 -13.54
C GLY A 122 0.01 -7.63 -13.15
N SER A 123 0.97 -8.51 -13.41
CA SER A 123 2.37 -8.40 -12.95
C SER A 123 3.28 -7.48 -13.77
N SER A 124 2.80 -6.94 -14.90
CA SER A 124 3.60 -6.15 -15.85
C SER A 124 4.31 -4.98 -15.18
N ARG A 125 5.61 -4.78 -15.48
CA ARG A 125 6.42 -3.68 -14.90
C ARG A 125 6.76 -2.59 -15.91
N ARG A 126 6.11 -2.60 -17.08
CA ARG A 126 6.28 -1.58 -18.12
C ARG A 126 6.09 -0.18 -17.51
N ALA A 127 6.90 0.78 -17.97
CA ALA A 127 6.86 2.17 -17.50
C ALA A 127 5.44 2.77 -17.43
N PRO A 128 4.59 2.71 -18.50
CA PRO A 128 3.24 3.26 -18.44
C PRO A 128 2.34 2.58 -17.41
N VAL A 129 2.45 1.25 -17.25
CA VAL A 129 1.65 0.51 -16.27
C VAL A 129 2.07 0.84 -14.84
N THR A 130 3.38 0.99 -14.60
CA THR A 130 3.89 1.36 -13.29
C THR A 130 3.51 2.81 -12.93
N ALA A 131 3.57 3.74 -13.90
CA ALA A 131 3.11 5.11 -13.73
C ALA A 131 1.60 5.18 -13.43
N ALA A 132 0.78 4.44 -14.17
CA ALA A 132 -0.65 4.31 -13.92
C ALA A 132 -0.94 3.80 -12.50
N ARG A 133 -0.20 2.78 -12.02
CA ARG A 133 -0.37 2.28 -10.64
C ARG A 133 0.01 3.30 -9.58
N ARG A 134 1.07 4.08 -9.81
CA ARG A 134 1.50 5.16 -8.90
C ARG A 134 0.40 6.21 -8.75
N GLU A 135 -0.12 6.67 -9.89
CA GLU A 135 -1.23 7.61 -9.93
C GLU A 135 -2.48 7.05 -9.27
N ALA A 136 -2.93 5.84 -9.64
CA ALA A 136 -4.11 5.21 -9.05
C ALA A 136 -3.96 5.03 -7.53
N SER A 137 -2.81 4.58 -7.04
CA SER A 137 -2.56 4.39 -5.60
C SER A 137 -2.68 5.72 -4.83
N TRP A 138 -2.11 6.79 -5.39
CA TRP A 138 -2.14 8.11 -4.78
C TRP A 138 -3.54 8.73 -4.81
N ARG A 139 -4.23 8.68 -5.95
CA ARG A 139 -5.59 9.21 -6.12
C ARG A 139 -6.57 8.49 -5.21
N ILE A 140 -6.56 7.15 -5.20
CA ILE A 140 -7.44 6.37 -4.32
C ILE A 140 -7.23 6.75 -2.85
N ARG A 141 -5.98 7.00 -2.43
CA ARG A 141 -5.69 7.37 -1.03
C ARG A 141 -6.24 8.74 -0.63
N HIS A 142 -6.26 9.71 -1.55
CA HIS A 142 -6.62 11.11 -1.24
C HIS A 142 -8.07 11.45 -1.62
N GLU A 143 -8.63 10.79 -2.62
CA GLU A 143 -9.96 11.11 -3.17
C GLU A 143 -11.06 10.18 -2.61
N VAL A 144 -10.71 8.97 -2.14
CA VAL A 144 -11.68 7.99 -1.64
C VAL A 144 -11.76 8.02 -0.13
N LEU A 145 -12.97 8.28 0.38
CA LEU A 145 -13.30 8.19 1.80
C LEU A 145 -14.23 6.99 2.05
N VAL A 146 -13.85 6.14 3.00
CA VAL A 146 -14.66 5.02 3.52
C VAL A 146 -15.08 5.40 4.93
N ASN A 147 -16.39 5.56 5.16
CA ASN A 147 -16.95 5.96 6.45
C ASN A 147 -16.31 7.25 7.03
N GLY A 148 -16.04 8.23 6.17
CA GLY A 148 -15.39 9.50 6.55
C GLY A 148 -13.88 9.40 6.82
N ARG A 149 -13.25 8.25 6.54
CA ARG A 149 -11.80 8.04 6.73
C ARG A 149 -11.12 7.69 5.43
N GLN A 150 -9.81 7.98 5.35
CA GLN A 150 -8.98 7.54 4.22
C GLN A 150 -8.95 6.00 4.15
N ILE A 151 -9.11 5.48 2.95
CA ILE A 151 -9.01 4.05 2.65
C ILE A 151 -7.64 3.47 3.06
N SER A 152 -7.65 2.26 3.64
CA SER A 152 -6.44 1.63 4.16
C SER A 152 -5.51 1.12 3.05
N LEU A 153 -4.20 1.12 3.29
CA LEU A 153 -3.21 0.65 2.29
C LEU A 153 -3.45 -0.80 1.82
N PRO A 154 -3.80 -1.76 2.70
CA PRO A 154 -4.14 -3.11 2.26
C PRO A 154 -5.36 -3.14 1.34
N GLU A 155 -6.33 -2.28 1.58
CA GLU A 155 -7.56 -2.22 0.80
C GLU A 155 -7.34 -1.61 -0.59
N ILE A 156 -6.54 -0.56 -0.69
CA ILE A 156 -6.04 -0.06 -1.98
C ILE A 156 -5.34 -1.18 -2.76
N ALA A 157 -4.52 -1.98 -2.08
CA ALA A 157 -3.83 -3.11 -2.69
C ALA A 157 -4.80 -4.14 -3.27
N ARG A 158 -5.92 -4.42 -2.60
CA ARG A 158 -6.99 -5.31 -3.13
C ARG A 158 -7.58 -4.77 -4.43
N HIS A 159 -7.87 -3.47 -4.49
CA HIS A 159 -8.40 -2.84 -5.71
C HIS A 159 -7.41 -2.92 -6.90
N LEU A 160 -6.09 -2.94 -6.62
CA LEU A 160 -5.03 -2.99 -7.63
C LEU A 160 -4.47 -4.40 -7.91
N GLY A 161 -5.26 -5.44 -7.63
CA GLY A 161 -4.91 -6.83 -7.95
C GLY A 161 -4.27 -7.63 -6.80
N GLY A 162 -4.43 -7.20 -5.55
CA GLY A 162 -3.96 -7.95 -4.37
C GLY A 162 -2.45 -7.86 -4.14
N ARG A 163 -1.86 -6.69 -4.36
CA ARG A 163 -0.42 -6.45 -4.14
C ARG A 163 -0.06 -6.28 -2.67
N ASP A 164 1.23 -6.35 -2.37
CA ASP A 164 1.72 -6.01 -1.03
C ASP A 164 1.43 -4.54 -0.70
N HIS A 165 0.93 -4.28 0.51
CA HIS A 165 0.56 -2.93 0.97
C HIS A 165 1.76 -1.98 1.05
N THR A 166 2.98 -2.50 1.24
CA THR A 166 4.22 -1.71 1.18
C THR A 166 4.51 -1.22 -0.24
N THR A 167 4.09 -1.96 -1.27
CA THR A 167 4.18 -1.52 -2.68
C THR A 167 3.25 -0.35 -2.93
N VAL A 168 2.05 -0.36 -2.34
CA VAL A 168 1.11 0.77 -2.42
C VAL A 168 1.70 1.99 -1.73
N LEU A 169 2.29 1.83 -0.54
CA LEU A 169 2.98 2.92 0.16
C LEU A 169 4.10 3.52 -0.68
N TYR A 170 4.96 2.68 -1.27
CA TYR A 170 6.02 3.11 -2.17
C TYR A 170 5.46 3.90 -3.37
N ASN A 171 4.39 3.40 -4.00
CA ASN A 171 3.75 4.04 -5.13
C ASN A 171 3.23 5.44 -4.79
N ILE A 172 2.56 5.60 -3.64
CA ILE A 172 2.03 6.88 -3.16
C ILE A 172 3.16 7.88 -2.97
N ARG A 173 4.21 7.50 -2.24
CA ARG A 173 5.38 8.36 -2.00
C ARG A 173 6.07 8.76 -3.29
N ARG A 174 6.24 7.80 -4.20
CA ARG A 174 6.90 8.06 -5.48
C ARG A 174 6.10 9.01 -6.36
N TYR A 175 4.78 8.86 -6.41
CA TYR A 175 3.92 9.75 -7.18
C TYR A 175 3.89 11.17 -6.59
N ALA A 176 3.86 11.31 -5.26
CA ALA A 176 3.92 12.61 -4.60
C ALA A 176 5.21 13.37 -4.98
N ALA A 177 6.36 12.68 -4.94
CA ALA A 177 7.63 13.27 -5.37
C ALA A 177 7.64 13.64 -6.88
N GLU A 178 6.98 12.85 -7.74
CA GLU A 178 6.82 13.17 -9.16
C GLU A 178 5.92 14.39 -9.39
N LEU A 179 4.88 14.58 -8.58
CA LEU A 179 4.02 15.77 -8.60
C LEU A 179 4.77 17.02 -8.13
N GLU A 180 5.52 16.92 -7.03
CA GLU A 180 6.35 18.01 -6.53
C GLU A 180 7.39 18.42 -7.58
N ALA A 181 8.12 17.46 -8.15
CA ALA A 181 9.09 17.73 -9.21
C ALA A 181 8.45 18.42 -10.42
N ARG A 182 7.24 18.00 -10.83
CA ARG A 182 6.48 18.66 -11.90
C ARG A 182 6.07 20.09 -11.54
N ALA A 183 5.58 20.30 -10.31
CA ALA A 183 5.21 21.63 -9.83
C ALA A 183 6.42 22.58 -9.83
N LEU A 184 7.59 22.12 -9.41
CA LEU A 184 8.83 22.90 -9.44
C LEU A 184 9.30 23.19 -10.88
N SER A 185 9.09 22.27 -11.81
CA SER A 185 9.48 22.47 -13.21
C SER A 185 8.60 23.46 -13.98
N GLY A 186 7.53 23.99 -13.38
CA GLY A 186 6.61 24.95 -14.02
C GLY A 186 5.75 24.36 -15.15
N ASP A 187 5.89 23.05 -15.41
CA ASP A 187 5.15 22.34 -16.44
C ASP A 187 3.72 22.05 -15.96
N THR A 188 2.91 23.10 -15.87
CA THR A 188 1.46 23.00 -15.68
C THR A 188 0.80 22.59 -17.00
N ALA A 189 1.11 21.39 -17.47
CA ALA A 189 0.35 20.74 -18.51
C ALA A 189 -1.07 20.50 -18.00
N ARG A 190 -1.95 21.46 -18.26
CA ARG A 190 -3.41 21.40 -18.06
C ARG A 190 -3.88 20.04 -18.60
N PRO A 191 -4.49 19.15 -17.80
CA PRO A 191 -4.96 17.88 -18.32
C PRO A 191 -6.00 18.21 -19.38
N ALA A 192 -5.76 17.75 -20.60
CA ALA A 192 -6.69 17.83 -21.70
C ALA A 192 -8.04 17.23 -21.26
N GLN A 193 -8.98 18.08 -20.85
CA GLN A 193 -10.39 17.77 -20.87
C GLN A 193 -10.73 17.39 -22.30
N GLN A 194 -11.05 16.11 -22.49
CA GLN A 194 -11.43 15.57 -23.78
C GLN A 194 -12.81 16.10 -24.21
N ALA A 195 -12.89 16.30 -25.52
CA ALA A 195 -14.00 15.93 -26.40
C ALA A 195 -15.28 16.77 -26.41
N GLY A 196 -15.62 17.20 -27.63
CA GLY A 196 -17.00 17.12 -28.11
C GLY A 196 -17.86 18.35 -27.86
N ALA A 197 -17.62 19.42 -28.62
CA ALA A 197 -18.68 20.35 -28.95
C ALA A 197 -18.54 20.76 -30.43
N ARG A 198 -19.41 20.14 -31.23
CA ARG A 198 -19.78 20.36 -32.64
C ARG A 198 -19.07 19.51 -33.67
#